data_AF-A0AAU5SJF5-F1
#
_entry.id   AF-A0AAU5SJF5-F1
#
_cell.length_a   1.000
_cell.length_b   1.000
_cell.length_c   1.000
_cell.angle_alpha   90.00
_cell.angle_beta   90.00
_cell.angle_gamma   90.00
#
_symmetry.space_group_name_H-M   'P 1'
#
loop_
_entity.id
_entity.type
_entity.pdbx_description
1 polymer ?
#
loop_
_entity_poly.entity_id
_entity_poly.type
_entity_poly.pdbx_seq_one_letter_code
_entity_poly.pdbx_strand_id
1 'polypeptide(L)' 'MPDDLAADTIRKLEDAVASGSLPEHTVELLRVSLSQARAAKAAGRDQEAITIAAQALQTAEAPSTDQ' A
#
# COMPACT_ATOMS: atom_id res chain seq x y z
N MET A 1 -13.10 15.91 -10.74
CA MET A 1 -12.79 14.56 -11.28
C MET A 1 -13.14 13.59 -10.18
N PRO A 2 -13.93 12.54 -10.45
CA PRO A 2 -14.24 11.57 -9.40
C PRO A 2 -12.91 11.02 -8.87
N ASP A 3 -12.81 11.01 -7.56
CA ASP A 3 -11.64 10.63 -6.81
C ASP A 3 -11.04 9.33 -7.37
N ASP A 4 -9.81 9.43 -7.87
CA ASP A 4 -9.06 8.26 -8.34
C ASP A 4 -8.67 7.46 -7.10
N LEU A 5 -9.61 6.63 -6.64
CA LEU A 5 -9.50 5.83 -5.43
C LEU A 5 -8.23 4.98 -5.44
N ALA A 6 -7.81 4.51 -6.61
CA ALA A 6 -6.55 3.78 -6.76
C ALA A 6 -5.34 4.67 -6.48
N ALA A 7 -5.28 5.88 -7.05
CA ALA A 7 -4.22 6.84 -6.76
C ALA A 7 -4.22 7.28 -5.29
N ASP A 8 -5.39 7.50 -4.68
CA ASP A 8 -5.50 7.86 -3.27
C ASP A 8 -5.04 6.73 -2.34
N THR A 9 -5.41 5.48 -2.63
CA THR A 9 -5.00 4.31 -1.85
C THR A 9 -3.50 4.05 -1.99
N ILE A 10 -2.93 4.23 -3.18
CA ILE A 10 -1.48 4.17 -3.41
C ILE A 10 -0.78 5.26 -2.60
N ARG A 11 -1.30 6.50 -2.60
CA ARG A 11 -0.71 7.61 -1.84
C ARG A 11 -0.67 7.32 -0.34
N LYS A 12 -1.76 6.80 0.22
CA LYS A 12 -1.81 6.37 1.63
C LYS A 12 -0.74 5.32 1.95
N LEU A 13 -0.49 4.38 1.04
CA LEU A 13 0.55 3.38 1.22
C LEU A 13 1.96 4.00 1.16
N GLU A 14 2.18 4.98 0.29
CA GLU A 14 3.44 5.74 0.26
C GLU A 14 3.69 6.47 1.59
N ASP A 15 2.67 7.13 2.13
CA ASP A 15 2.75 7.80 3.44
C ASP A 15 3.05 6.79 4.56
N ALA A 16 2.44 5.60 4.55
CA ALA A 16 2.71 4.56 5.53
C ALA A 16 4.16 4.04 5.47
N VAL A 17 4.71 3.87 4.25
CA VAL A 17 6.11 3.50 4.03
C VAL A 17 7.06 4.61 4.48
N ALA A 18 6.70 5.87 4.25
CA ALA A 18 7.52 7.04 4.58
C ALA A 18 7.47 7.41 6.06
N SER A 19 6.41 7.04 6.79
CA SER A 19 6.22 7.34 8.21
C SER A 19 7.33 6.79 9.12
N GLY A 20 8.02 5.73 8.71
CA GLY A 20 9.15 5.14 9.46
C GLY A 20 8.75 4.55 10.82
N SER A 21 7.45 4.48 11.12
CA SER A 21 6.91 3.97 12.39
C SER A 21 6.78 2.44 12.42
N LEU A 22 7.09 1.77 11.31
CA LEU A 22 6.91 0.34 11.12
C LEU A 22 8.25 -0.40 11.19
N PRO A 23 8.26 -1.68 11.61
CA PRO A 23 9.44 -2.53 11.56
C PRO A 23 10.04 -2.56 10.14
N GLU A 24 11.37 -2.64 10.03
CA GLU A 24 12.08 -2.63 8.74
C GLU A 24 11.54 -3.71 7.78
N HIS A 25 11.33 -4.93 8.28
CA HIS A 25 10.74 -6.03 7.51
C HIS A 25 9.34 -5.69 6.96
N THR A 26 8.50 -5.03 7.78
CA THR A 26 7.18 -4.57 7.34
C THR A 26 7.31 -3.49 6.27
N VAL A 27 8.23 -2.54 6.44
CA VAL A 27 8.50 -1.50 5.43
C VAL A 27 8.95 -2.12 4.10
N GLU A 28 9.81 -3.13 4.11
CA GLU A 28 10.23 -3.84 2.90
C GLU A 28 9.05 -4.53 2.20
N LEU A 29 8.19 -5.23 2.94
CA LEU A 29 6.97 -5.82 2.39
C LEU A 29 6.05 -4.76 1.76
N LEU A 30 5.85 -3.63 2.44
CA LEU A 30 5.01 -2.54 1.94
C LEU A 30 5.59 -1.89 0.68
N ARG A 31 6.93 -1.75 0.58
CA ARG A 31 7.60 -1.25 -0.62
C ARG A 31 7.37 -2.17 -1.82
N VAL A 32 7.43 -3.49 -1.61
CA VAL A 32 7.14 -4.48 -2.65
C VAL A 32 5.68 -4.37 -3.10
N SER A 33 4.74 -4.30 -2.17
CA SER A 33 3.31 -4.12 -2.48
C SER A 33 3.01 -2.79 -3.17
N LEU A 34 3.68 -1.71 -2.77
CA LEU A 34 3.58 -0.40 -3.40
C LEU A 34 4.01 -0.43 -4.86
N SER A 35 5.13 -1.12 -5.16
CA SER A 35 5.59 -1.30 -6.53
C SER A 35 4.57 -2.06 -7.38
N GLN A 36 3.94 -3.10 -6.82
CA GLN A 36 2.91 -3.89 -7.51
C GLN A 36 1.63 -3.07 -7.75
N ALA A 37 1.17 -2.31 -6.75
CA ALA A 37 0.00 -1.45 -6.89
C ALA A 37 0.21 -0.37 -7.96
N ARG A 38 1.40 0.25 -8.03
CA ARG A 38 1.75 1.21 -9.09
C ARG A 38 1.78 0.57 -10.47
N ALA A 39 2.31 -0.65 -10.59
CA ALA A 39 2.31 -1.39 -11.86
C ALA A 39 0.88 -1.72 -12.33
N ALA A 40 0.02 -2.19 -11.42
CA ALA A 40 -1.39 -2.45 -11.71
C ALA A 40 -2.12 -1.17 -12.15
N LYS A 41 -1.87 -0.05 -11.47
CA LYS A 41 -2.43 1.27 -11.82
C LYS A 41 -1.98 1.72 -13.21
N ALA A 42 -0.68 1.60 -13.51
CA ALA A 42 -0.13 1.94 -14.82
C ALA A 42 -0.70 1.05 -15.95
N ALA A 43 -1.08 -0.19 -15.63
CA ALA A 43 -1.75 -1.11 -16.55
C ALA A 43 -3.26 -0.85 -16.71
N GLY A 44 -3.82 0.18 -16.05
CA GLY A 44 -5.27 0.47 -16.05
C GLY A 44 -6.09 -0.51 -15.21
N ARG A 45 -5.45 -1.30 -14.34
CA ARG A 45 -6.10 -2.27 -13.45
C ARG A 45 -6.35 -1.63 -12.09
N ASP A 46 -7.22 -0.63 -12.06
CA ASP A 46 -7.48 0.16 -10.85
C ASP A 46 -7.95 -0.69 -9.66
N GLN A 47 -8.84 -1.66 -9.90
CA GLN A 47 -9.32 -2.55 -8.84
C GLN A 47 -8.19 -3.40 -8.23
N GLU A 48 -7.27 -3.90 -9.07
CA GLU A 48 -6.11 -4.69 -8.63
C GLU A 48 -5.16 -3.80 -7.82
N ALA A 49 -4.89 -2.58 -8.29
CA ALA A 49 -4.09 -1.59 -7.57
C ALA A 49 -4.67 -1.25 -6.19
N ILE A 50 -5.99 -1.04 -6.10
CA ILE A 50 -6.71 -0.79 -4.84
C ILE A 50 -6.57 -1.99 -3.91
N THR A 51 -6.81 -3.21 -4.41
CA THR A 51 -6.74 -4.42 -3.58
C THR A 51 -5.35 -4.64 -3.01
N ILE A 52 -4.29 -4.52 -3.83
CA ILE A 52 -2.91 -4.67 -3.39
C ILE A 52 -2.56 -3.60 -2.35
N ALA A 53 -2.88 -2.34 -2.63
CA ALA A 53 -2.57 -1.24 -1.73
C ALA A 53 -3.33 -1.33 -0.40
N ALA A 54 -4.61 -1.73 -0.43
CA ALA A 54 -5.43 -1.92 0.78
C ALA A 54 -4.96 -3.09 1.64
N GLN A 55 -4.50 -4.20 1.04
CA GLN A 55 -3.91 -5.32 1.79
C GLN A 55 -2.58 -4.93 2.46
N ALA A 56 -1.77 -4.15 1.75
CA ALA A 56 -0.54 -3.60 2.29
C ALA A 56 -0.83 -2.66 3.47
N LEU A 57 -1.78 -1.73 3.32
CA LEU A 57 -2.20 -0.84 4.40
C LEU A 57 -2.68 -1.60 5.65
N GLN A 58 -3.49 -2.65 5.48
CA GLN A 58 -3.89 -3.51 6.60
C GLN A 58 -2.69 -4.16 7.31
N THR A 59 -1.63 -4.50 6.58
CA THR A 59 -0.39 -5.04 7.18
C THR A 59 0.36 -3.96 7.96
N ALA A 60 0.29 -2.70 7.54
CA ALA A 60 0.84 -1.56 8.28
C ALA A 60 0.04 -1.24 9.54
N GLU A 61 -1.29 -1.37 9.49
CA GLU A 61 -2.21 -1.09 10.60
C GLU A 61 -2.31 -2.23 11.62
N ALA A 62 -1.99 -3.46 11.20
CA ALA A 62 -1.84 -4.62 12.08
C ALA A 62 -0.35 -4.95 12.24
N PRO A 63 0.45 -4.08 12.92
CA PRO A 63 1.77 -4.52 13.38
C PRO A 63 1.47 -5.67 14.35
N SER A 64 1.76 -6.89 13.93
CA SER A 64 1.35 -8.10 14.62
C SER A 64 1.37 -7.92 16.13
N THR A 65 0.20 -8.11 16.73
CA THR A 65 0.04 -8.66 18.07
C THR A 65 0.72 -10.03 18.09
N ASP A 66 2.05 -10.03 18.05
CA ASP A 66 2.89 -11.19 18.29
C ASP A 66 3.17 -11.17 19.80
N GLN A 67 2.29 -11.84 20.54
CA GLN A 67 2.42 -12.13 21.97
C GLN A 67 2.53 -13.65 22.15
#